data_AF-F3AD65-F1
#
_entry.id   AF-F3AD65-F1
#
_cell.length_a   1.000
_cell.length_b   1.000
_cell.length_c   1.000
_cell.angle_alpha   90.00
_cell.angle_beta   90.00
_cell.angle_gamma   90.00
#
_symmetry.space_group_name_H-M   'P 1'
#
loop_
_entity.id
_entity.type
_entity.pdbx_description
1 polymer ?
#
loop_
_entity_poly.entity_id
_entity_poly.type
_entity_poly.pdbx_seq_one_letter_code
_entity_poly.pdbx_strand_id
1 'polypeptide(L)'
;MIYINCKARKIKKIVAAGIATASIWMLPSSTEAAPQETKIHFISLNSATDAILLESNGHYGLVDFGEDWDYPDGTDSRYPLRSGITKGVGYEQQVIHYLKSQGVEKLDFCVATHSHSDHIGGGDEILDAFPTDRLYINRYDDSYIVKENEFHLWDNQYIYDDIIDAANRNNTEIITDLDLEENTEYRSFTLGDMSIDLMNLQRRRDKNRQILPVVDENENCIVTKITAYGRTALLTADIDPTEGDTGRLANQLIEELGDLPQYQPENRAEPELKEEYPKENYKAVSATVFDLPENRVVKDTGVFEKIDETQINTGKRISIDLMKMAHHSNDWNNTTYFLTSLNPKAVVITGYETSFTERERDCLPNSKVYATATDSAAVISEFHDSGIKTRYVKLSPEWMKIDDGWYYFDENGRTFTDESVHEIDGKPYCFDAKGAVEKENRWVKVNGKWKYWLVTGEFQKDSWLKLNDVSYYLDEQGNVVIGWKQIDDSWYYFNEDGTMATDSWIGEDYVDVSGAWKPEILKENGCPQEESGGIAIVTEAIQHQIGNGLTESGTILMRRAGW
;
A
#
# COMPACT_ATOMS: atom_id res chain seq x y z
N MET A 1 1.08 72.71 -17.81
CA MET A 1 0.55 71.38 -17.48
C MET A 1 0.33 70.59 -18.77
N ILE A 2 0.29 69.25 -18.66
CA ILE A 2 -0.05 68.23 -19.67
C ILE A 2 1.15 67.64 -20.46
N TYR A 3 1.62 66.51 -19.91
CA TYR A 3 2.23 65.29 -20.47
C TYR A 3 2.98 65.26 -21.81
N ILE A 4 4.16 64.61 -21.76
CA ILE A 4 4.90 64.04 -22.90
C ILE A 4 4.95 62.51 -22.71
N ASN A 5 4.81 61.77 -23.81
CA ASN A 5 4.98 60.31 -23.87
C ASN A 5 5.79 59.98 -25.13
N CYS A 6 6.81 59.11 -25.06
CA CYS A 6 7.53 58.66 -26.25
C CYS A 6 8.22 57.30 -26.10
N LYS A 7 7.92 56.36 -26.99
CA LYS A 7 8.68 55.11 -27.22
C LYS A 7 9.74 55.34 -28.30
N ALA A 8 10.87 54.62 -28.24
CA ALA A 8 11.82 54.53 -29.35
C ALA A 8 12.37 53.10 -29.55
N ARG A 9 12.42 52.66 -30.81
CA ARG A 9 13.04 51.39 -31.27
C ARG A 9 14.55 51.59 -31.49
N LYS A 10 15.33 50.50 -31.46
CA LYS A 10 16.67 50.42 -32.10
C LYS A 10 16.86 49.11 -32.89
N ILE A 11 17.79 49.15 -33.84
CA ILE A 11 18.01 48.15 -34.91
C ILE A 11 19.44 47.56 -34.80
N LYS A 12 19.61 46.30 -35.25
CA LYS A 12 20.86 45.52 -35.28
C LYS A 12 22.00 46.12 -36.13
N LYS A 13 23.26 45.81 -35.79
CA LYS A 13 24.25 45.20 -36.71
C LYS A 13 25.45 44.59 -35.98
N ILE A 14 26.19 43.71 -36.68
CA ILE A 14 27.19 42.74 -36.18
C ILE A 14 28.62 43.21 -36.50
N VAL A 15 29.59 42.91 -35.62
CA VAL A 15 31.03 42.72 -35.96
C VAL A 15 31.57 41.55 -35.11
N ALA A 16 32.49 40.75 -35.66
CA ALA A 16 33.19 39.67 -34.95
C ALA A 16 34.70 39.92 -34.93
N ALA A 17 35.40 39.56 -33.84
CA ALA A 17 36.85 39.44 -33.79
C ALA A 17 37.36 38.71 -32.54
N GLY A 18 38.36 37.82 -32.72
CA GLY A 18 39.57 37.77 -31.89
C GLY A 18 39.51 37.11 -30.49
N ILE A 19 40.11 35.93 -30.37
CA ILE A 19 40.39 35.25 -29.09
C ILE A 19 41.55 35.94 -28.36
N ALA A 20 41.42 36.10 -27.04
CA ALA A 20 42.54 36.26 -26.11
C ALA A 20 42.31 35.36 -24.89
N THR A 21 43.12 34.32 -24.73
CA THR A 21 43.04 33.36 -23.62
C THR A 21 43.66 33.93 -22.35
N ALA A 22 42.84 34.24 -21.35
CA ALA A 22 43.29 34.48 -19.98
C ALA A 22 42.84 33.30 -19.10
N SER A 23 43.76 32.37 -18.82
CA SER A 23 43.50 31.24 -17.92
C SER A 23 43.42 31.74 -16.47
N ILE A 24 42.21 32.06 -16.03
CA ILE A 24 41.91 32.25 -14.61
C ILE A 24 41.95 30.86 -13.97
N TRP A 25 42.97 30.62 -13.15
CA TRP A 25 42.98 29.47 -12.23
C TRP A 25 41.91 29.73 -11.17
N MET A 26 40.70 29.19 -11.38
CA MET A 26 39.78 28.96 -10.29
C MET A 26 40.42 27.91 -9.38
N LEU A 27 40.87 28.35 -8.19
CA LEU A 27 41.05 27.42 -7.08
C LEU A 27 39.71 26.72 -6.87
N PRO A 28 39.67 25.39 -6.71
CA PRO A 28 38.43 24.73 -6.32
C PRO A 28 38.02 25.34 -4.98
N SER A 29 36.84 25.95 -4.94
CA SER A 29 36.16 26.13 -3.66
C SER A 29 36.04 24.75 -3.06
N SER A 30 36.54 24.56 -1.85
CA SER A 30 36.19 23.38 -1.07
C SER A 30 34.67 23.38 -0.93
N THR A 31 34.01 22.56 -1.74
CA THR A 31 32.71 22.02 -1.37
C THR A 31 32.95 21.33 -0.06
N GLU A 32 32.48 21.92 1.05
CA GLU A 32 32.10 21.10 2.19
C GLU A 32 31.26 19.97 1.61
N ALA A 33 31.64 18.73 1.92
CA ALA A 33 30.72 17.63 1.69
C ALA A 33 29.41 18.02 2.36
N ALA A 34 28.28 17.79 1.68
CA ALA A 34 27.00 17.92 2.35
C ALA A 34 27.06 17.13 3.67
N PRO A 35 26.45 17.62 4.77
CA PRO A 35 26.43 16.88 6.02
C PRO A 35 26.08 15.43 5.74
N GLN A 36 26.90 14.53 6.25
CA GLN A 36 26.73 13.10 6.06
C GLN A 36 25.52 12.68 6.88
N GLU A 37 24.35 12.71 6.24
CA GLU A 37 23.05 12.56 6.87
C GLU A 37 22.74 11.07 7.07
N THR A 38 22.35 10.72 8.30
CA THR A 38 21.93 9.37 8.69
C THR A 38 20.45 9.42 9.05
N LYS A 39 19.61 8.72 8.29
CA LYS A 39 18.14 8.86 8.31
C LYS A 39 17.41 7.52 8.22
N ILE A 40 16.23 7.47 8.83
CA ILE A 40 15.18 6.48 8.55
C ILE A 40 14.02 7.22 7.86
N HIS A 41 13.52 6.67 6.76
CA HIS A 41 12.42 7.20 5.96
C HIS A 41 11.28 6.17 6.00
N PHE A 42 10.22 6.46 6.76
CA PHE A 42 9.01 5.65 6.74
C PHE A 42 8.13 6.17 5.58
N ILE A 43 8.00 5.38 4.52
CA ILE A 43 7.38 5.82 3.25
C ILE A 43 5.85 5.94 3.45
N SER A 44 5.24 7.00 2.92
CA SER A 44 3.84 7.37 3.20
C SER A 44 2.85 6.85 2.15
N LEU A 45 2.62 5.54 2.19
CA LEU A 45 1.79 4.79 1.23
C LEU A 45 0.26 4.95 1.43
N ASN A 46 -0.18 5.80 2.36
CA ASN A 46 -1.60 6.05 2.65
C ASN A 46 -2.40 4.80 3.09
N SER A 47 -1.72 3.79 3.64
CA SER A 47 -2.29 2.56 4.17
C SER A 47 -1.53 2.11 5.43
N ALA A 48 -2.05 1.08 6.10
CA ALA A 48 -1.29 0.26 7.03
C ALA A 48 -0.47 -0.74 6.20
N THR A 49 0.86 -0.58 6.21
CA THR A 49 1.83 -1.34 5.40
C THR A 49 3.24 -0.80 5.73
N ASP A 50 4.26 -1.65 5.71
CA ASP A 50 5.64 -1.27 6.04
C ASP A 50 6.54 -1.18 4.80
N ALA A 51 7.09 0.02 4.55
CA ALA A 51 8.21 0.21 3.64
C ALA A 51 9.14 1.30 4.22
N ILE A 52 10.37 0.92 4.61
CA ILE A 52 11.24 1.78 5.43
C ILE A 52 12.66 1.83 4.86
N LEU A 53 13.01 2.95 4.22
CA LEU A 53 14.36 3.20 3.70
C LEU A 53 15.30 3.69 4.81
N LEU A 54 16.50 3.11 4.85
CA LEU A 54 17.63 3.53 5.66
C LEU A 54 18.66 4.21 4.77
N GLU A 55 19.05 5.44 5.10
CA GLU A 55 20.09 6.20 4.40
C GLU A 55 21.22 6.51 5.38
N SER A 56 22.47 6.22 5.01
CA SER A 56 23.64 6.72 5.72
C SER A 56 24.85 6.81 4.79
N ASN A 57 25.44 8.00 4.69
CA ASN A 57 26.69 8.24 3.95
C ASN A 57 26.66 7.85 2.46
N GLY A 58 25.48 7.91 1.82
CA GLY A 58 25.26 7.49 0.43
C GLY A 58 25.12 5.98 0.25
N HIS A 59 25.07 5.22 1.34
CA HIS A 59 24.65 3.83 1.36
C HIS A 59 23.17 3.73 1.75
N TYR A 60 22.48 2.77 1.17
CA TYR A 60 21.04 2.55 1.38
C TYR A 60 20.75 1.10 1.78
N GLY A 61 19.81 0.91 2.69
CA GLY A 61 19.22 -0.38 3.01
C GLY A 61 17.72 -0.24 3.14
N LEU A 62 16.98 -1.34 2.98
CA LEU A 62 15.51 -1.34 3.06
C LEU A 62 15.04 -2.28 4.17
N VAL A 63 14.01 -1.92 4.91
CA VAL A 63 13.31 -2.78 5.86
C VAL A 63 11.84 -2.78 5.43
N ASP A 64 11.38 -3.93 4.95
CA ASP A 64 10.10 -4.16 4.29
C ASP A 64 9.85 -3.27 3.04
N PHE A 65 8.92 -3.73 2.21
CA PHE A 65 8.72 -3.35 0.81
C PHE A 65 7.33 -2.81 0.51
N GLY A 66 6.37 -3.09 1.40
CA GLY A 66 4.97 -2.72 1.30
C GLY A 66 4.12 -3.69 0.48
N GLU A 67 2.80 -3.49 0.54
CA GLU A 67 1.79 -4.20 -0.25
C GLU A 67 1.96 -3.94 -1.75
N ASP A 68 1.75 -4.96 -2.59
CA ASP A 68 1.84 -4.92 -4.04
C ASP A 68 0.51 -5.27 -4.73
N TRP A 69 0.47 -5.07 -6.05
CA TRP A 69 -0.73 -5.31 -6.85
C TRP A 69 -0.98 -6.77 -7.24
N ASP A 70 0.02 -7.65 -7.14
CA ASP A 70 -0.06 -9.03 -7.59
C ASP A 70 -0.52 -9.93 -6.44
N TYR A 71 -1.26 -10.99 -6.77
CA TYR A 71 -1.83 -11.91 -5.78
C TYR A 71 -2.19 -13.23 -6.46
N PRO A 72 -2.17 -14.37 -5.75
CA PRO A 72 -2.48 -15.64 -6.36
C PRO A 72 -3.97 -15.74 -6.70
N ASP A 73 -4.30 -15.99 -7.97
CA ASP A 73 -5.69 -16.14 -8.44
C ASP A 73 -6.28 -17.55 -8.18
N GLY A 74 -5.46 -18.48 -7.68
CA GLY A 74 -5.80 -19.88 -7.43
C GLY A 74 -5.65 -20.82 -8.64
N THR A 75 -5.08 -20.37 -9.76
CA THR A 75 -4.80 -21.23 -10.92
C THR A 75 -3.61 -22.17 -10.71
N ASP A 76 -2.58 -21.74 -9.98
CA ASP A 76 -1.55 -22.63 -9.45
C ASP A 76 -2.02 -23.24 -8.13
N SER A 77 -2.03 -24.57 -8.06
CA SER A 77 -2.41 -25.31 -6.86
C SER A 77 -1.48 -25.12 -5.66
N ARG A 78 -0.27 -24.58 -5.86
CA ARG A 78 0.65 -24.16 -4.79
C ARG A 78 0.11 -22.96 -4.02
N TYR A 79 -0.58 -22.06 -4.71
CA TYR A 79 -1.05 -20.78 -4.18
C TYR A 79 -2.58 -20.69 -4.36
N PRO A 80 -3.37 -21.45 -3.56
CA PRO A 80 -4.82 -21.44 -3.69
C PRO A 80 -5.39 -20.08 -3.28
N LEU A 81 -6.45 -19.63 -3.93
CA LEU A 81 -7.11 -18.38 -3.57
C LEU A 81 -7.80 -18.49 -2.20
N ARG A 82 -7.20 -17.88 -1.16
CA ARG A 82 -7.72 -17.87 0.21
C ARG A 82 -8.61 -16.65 0.50
N SER A 83 -9.38 -16.74 1.59
CA SER A 83 -10.14 -15.60 2.11
C SER A 83 -9.24 -14.71 2.95
N GLY A 84 -9.20 -13.41 2.65
CA GLY A 84 -8.42 -12.41 3.39
C GLY A 84 -7.26 -11.81 2.58
N ILE A 85 -6.77 -12.52 1.56
CA ILE A 85 -5.82 -12.03 0.54
C ILE A 85 -6.22 -10.63 0.05
N THR A 86 -5.29 -9.68 0.10
CA THR A 86 -5.45 -8.32 -0.45
C THR A 86 -5.56 -8.40 -1.97
N LYS A 87 -6.37 -7.51 -2.58
CA LYS A 87 -6.59 -7.48 -4.03
C LYS A 87 -6.87 -6.08 -4.52
N GLY A 88 -6.24 -5.69 -5.61
CA GLY A 88 -6.51 -4.41 -6.28
C GLY A 88 -6.07 -3.19 -5.46
N VAL A 89 -5.04 -3.37 -4.64
CA VAL A 89 -4.35 -2.37 -3.84
C VAL A 89 -2.88 -2.76 -3.94
N GLY A 90 -1.99 -1.82 -4.21
CA GLY A 90 -0.55 -2.05 -4.28
C GLY A 90 0.22 -0.73 -4.38
N TYR A 91 1.48 -0.74 -3.93
CA TYR A 91 2.29 0.44 -3.68
C TYR A 91 3.72 0.34 -4.22
N GLU A 92 4.07 -0.73 -4.92
CA GLU A 92 5.42 -1.02 -5.39
C GLU A 92 5.98 0.12 -6.27
N GLN A 93 5.13 0.76 -7.11
CA GLN A 93 5.56 1.90 -7.92
C GLN A 93 5.84 3.16 -7.10
N GLN A 94 5.11 3.39 -6.00
CA GLN A 94 5.29 4.49 -5.06
C GLN A 94 6.58 4.30 -4.25
N VAL A 95 6.89 3.06 -3.85
CA VAL A 95 8.16 2.71 -3.20
C VAL A 95 9.32 2.89 -4.18
N ILE A 96 9.23 2.34 -5.39
CA ILE A 96 10.24 2.50 -6.45
C ILE A 96 10.46 3.98 -6.80
N HIS A 97 9.39 4.79 -6.88
CA HIS A 97 9.46 6.25 -7.05
C HIS A 97 10.21 6.91 -5.89
N TYR A 98 9.81 6.61 -4.66
CA TYR A 98 10.42 7.20 -3.47
C TYR A 98 11.92 6.88 -3.40
N LEU A 99 12.32 5.63 -3.59
CA LEU A 99 13.73 5.20 -3.62
C LEU A 99 14.53 5.95 -4.71
N LYS A 100 14.00 6.02 -5.95
CA LYS A 100 14.63 6.82 -7.03
C LYS A 100 14.73 8.30 -6.69
N SER A 101 13.72 8.88 -6.03
CA SER A 101 13.72 10.29 -5.62
C SER A 101 14.76 10.61 -4.54
N GLN A 102 15.13 9.63 -3.71
CA GLN A 102 16.22 9.77 -2.72
C GLN A 102 17.60 9.49 -3.32
N GLY A 103 17.70 9.12 -4.61
CA GLY A 103 18.97 8.83 -5.28
C GLY A 103 19.51 7.42 -5.03
N VAL A 104 18.64 6.45 -4.71
CA VAL A 104 19.01 5.05 -4.55
C VAL A 104 19.37 4.45 -5.92
N GLU A 105 20.64 4.09 -6.11
CA GLU A 105 21.13 3.33 -7.28
C GLU A 105 21.29 1.83 -6.99
N LYS A 106 21.33 1.45 -5.71
CA LYS A 106 21.57 0.10 -5.18
C LYS A 106 21.13 0.04 -3.71
N LEU A 107 20.78 -1.16 -3.22
CA LEU A 107 20.61 -1.47 -1.80
C LEU A 107 21.76 -2.38 -1.30
N ASP A 108 22.40 -2.00 -0.18
CA ASP A 108 23.44 -2.80 0.48
C ASP A 108 22.86 -4.00 1.26
N PHE A 109 21.56 -3.94 1.54
CA PHE A 109 20.74 -5.04 2.02
C PHE A 109 19.24 -4.68 1.97
N CYS A 110 18.39 -5.71 1.99
CA CYS A 110 17.00 -5.62 2.42
C CYS A 110 16.77 -6.54 3.63
N VAL A 111 15.89 -6.14 4.55
CA VAL A 111 15.32 -7.00 5.59
C VAL A 111 13.84 -7.21 5.27
N ALA A 112 13.48 -8.43 4.90
CA ALA A 112 12.10 -8.90 4.80
C ALA A 112 11.71 -9.46 6.18
N THR A 113 10.90 -8.72 6.94
CA THR A 113 10.72 -9.01 8.36
C THR A 113 9.96 -10.31 8.58
N HIS A 114 8.90 -10.55 7.81
CA HIS A 114 8.08 -11.76 7.85
C HIS A 114 7.22 -11.88 6.57
N SER A 115 6.55 -13.01 6.36
CA SER A 115 5.87 -13.32 5.08
C SER A 115 4.39 -12.91 5.05
N HIS A 116 4.11 -11.62 5.21
CA HIS A 116 2.80 -11.00 4.91
C HIS A 116 2.93 -9.98 3.78
N SER A 117 1.88 -9.84 2.97
CA SER A 117 1.93 -9.11 1.69
C SER A 117 2.17 -7.61 1.90
N ASP A 118 1.57 -7.02 2.93
CA ASP A 118 1.76 -5.61 3.29
C ASP A 118 3.15 -5.29 3.88
N HIS A 119 4.02 -6.30 4.02
CA HIS A 119 5.43 -6.19 4.38
C HIS A 119 6.38 -6.58 3.24
N ILE A 120 6.15 -7.71 2.55
CA ILE A 120 7.11 -8.25 1.56
C ILE A 120 6.54 -8.41 0.15
N GLY A 121 5.30 -7.97 -0.07
CA GLY A 121 4.59 -8.07 -1.35
C GLY A 121 5.39 -7.48 -2.50
N GLY A 122 5.74 -6.19 -2.42
CA GLY A 122 6.56 -5.51 -3.44
C GLY A 122 8.04 -5.95 -3.49
N GLY A 123 8.36 -7.06 -2.82
CA GLY A 123 9.71 -7.57 -2.64
C GLY A 123 10.41 -7.87 -3.96
N ASP A 124 9.70 -8.47 -4.92
CA ASP A 124 10.33 -8.89 -6.18
C ASP A 124 10.50 -7.73 -7.18
N GLU A 125 9.57 -6.78 -7.29
CA GLU A 125 9.78 -5.62 -8.16
C GLU A 125 10.83 -4.65 -7.61
N ILE A 126 10.94 -4.50 -6.28
CA ILE A 126 12.04 -3.71 -5.70
C ILE A 126 13.39 -4.40 -5.98
N LEU A 127 13.50 -5.72 -5.83
CA LEU A 127 14.75 -6.46 -6.10
C LEU A 127 15.12 -6.48 -7.59
N ASP A 128 14.15 -6.39 -8.50
CA ASP A 128 14.38 -6.13 -9.94
C ASP A 128 14.80 -4.69 -10.24
N ALA A 129 14.15 -3.71 -9.59
CA ALA A 129 14.37 -2.30 -9.85
C ALA A 129 15.72 -1.80 -9.30
N PHE A 130 16.24 -2.42 -8.23
CA PHE A 130 17.47 -2.01 -7.54
C PHE A 130 18.38 -3.21 -7.29
N PRO A 131 19.62 -3.21 -7.85
CA PRO A 131 20.64 -4.19 -7.49
C PRO A 131 20.81 -4.24 -5.97
N THR A 132 20.73 -5.43 -5.40
CA THR A 132 20.74 -5.63 -3.94
C THR A 132 21.80 -6.66 -3.56
N ASP A 133 22.65 -6.34 -2.58
CA ASP A 133 23.72 -7.27 -2.18
C ASP A 133 23.17 -8.47 -1.39
N ARG A 134 22.30 -8.22 -0.40
CA ARG A 134 21.82 -9.23 0.57
C ARG A 134 20.34 -9.08 0.88
N LEU A 135 19.63 -10.20 1.00
CA LEU A 135 18.26 -10.28 1.50
C LEU A 135 18.27 -11.05 2.82
N TYR A 136 17.95 -10.39 3.91
CA TYR A 136 17.73 -11.01 5.22
C TYR A 136 16.26 -11.41 5.33
N ILE A 137 15.97 -12.72 5.40
CA ILE A 137 14.61 -13.24 5.43
C ILE A 137 14.55 -14.55 6.23
N ASN A 138 13.49 -14.72 7.04
CA ASN A 138 13.22 -15.99 7.69
C ASN A 138 12.59 -16.98 6.70
N ARG A 139 13.03 -18.25 6.71
CA ARG A 139 12.42 -19.28 5.83
C ARG A 139 10.95 -19.46 6.16
N TYR A 140 10.08 -19.35 5.16
CA TYR A 140 8.66 -19.64 5.26
C TYR A 140 8.31 -20.93 4.50
N ASP A 141 7.24 -21.60 4.96
CA ASP A 141 6.54 -22.70 4.33
C ASP A 141 5.14 -22.72 4.98
N ASP A 142 4.05 -22.91 4.23
CA ASP A 142 2.69 -22.98 4.78
C ASP A 142 2.54 -23.99 5.93
N SER A 143 3.38 -25.03 5.99
CA SER A 143 3.39 -25.99 7.10
C SER A 143 3.95 -25.43 8.41
N TYR A 144 4.50 -24.22 8.42
CA TYR A 144 4.94 -23.49 9.62
C TYR A 144 3.80 -22.72 10.31
N ILE A 145 2.59 -22.71 9.75
CA ILE A 145 1.37 -22.23 10.42
C ILE A 145 0.55 -23.43 10.92
N VAL A 146 -0.06 -23.30 12.10
CA VAL A 146 -0.89 -24.37 12.69
C VAL A 146 -2.10 -24.68 11.81
N LYS A 147 -2.34 -25.98 11.57
CA LYS A 147 -3.39 -26.46 10.65
C LYS A 147 -4.81 -26.17 11.13
N GLU A 148 -4.99 -25.93 12.42
CA GLU A 148 -6.24 -25.47 12.99
C GLU A 148 -6.58 -24.01 12.61
N ASN A 149 -5.66 -23.29 11.95
CA ASN A 149 -5.77 -21.88 11.60
C ASN A 149 -5.38 -21.56 10.13
N GLU A 150 -5.90 -22.32 9.16
CA GLU A 150 -5.70 -22.08 7.71
C GLU A 150 -6.12 -20.65 7.23
N PHE A 151 -6.80 -19.87 8.08
CA PHE A 151 -7.16 -18.48 7.80
C PHE A 151 -5.94 -17.54 7.77
N HIS A 152 -4.83 -17.88 8.45
CA HIS A 152 -3.61 -17.04 8.54
C HIS A 152 -2.53 -17.42 7.52
N LEU A 153 -2.90 -18.19 6.47
CA LEU A 153 -1.99 -18.58 5.39
C LEU A 153 -1.99 -17.61 4.20
N TRP A 154 -3.03 -16.77 4.10
CA TRP A 154 -3.37 -15.86 3.00
C TRP A 154 -2.65 -16.15 1.68
N ASP A 155 -1.73 -15.29 1.29
CA ASP A 155 -0.81 -15.35 0.15
C ASP A 155 0.65 -15.51 0.59
N ASN A 156 0.91 -15.71 1.89
CA ASN A 156 2.22 -15.77 2.52
C ASN A 156 3.27 -16.62 1.75
N GLN A 157 2.86 -17.79 1.23
CA GLN A 157 3.74 -18.67 0.43
C GLN A 157 4.03 -18.13 -0.97
N TYR A 158 3.09 -17.41 -1.58
CA TYR A 158 3.21 -16.82 -2.91
C TYR A 158 4.28 -15.72 -2.88
N ILE A 159 4.05 -14.70 -2.05
CA ILE A 159 4.99 -13.56 -1.88
C ILE A 159 6.38 -14.00 -1.39
N TYR A 160 6.46 -15.04 -0.54
CA TYR A 160 7.75 -15.59 -0.11
C TYR A 160 8.49 -16.30 -1.26
N ASP A 161 7.79 -17.09 -2.08
CA ASP A 161 8.41 -17.75 -3.23
C ASP A 161 8.85 -16.69 -4.27
N ASP A 162 8.04 -15.66 -4.52
CA ASP A 162 8.34 -14.60 -5.49
C ASP A 162 9.56 -13.75 -5.09
N ILE A 163 9.66 -13.26 -3.85
CA ILE A 163 10.86 -12.51 -3.39
C ILE A 163 12.12 -13.38 -3.39
N ILE A 164 11.99 -14.70 -3.15
CA ILE A 164 13.11 -15.64 -3.21
C ILE A 164 13.55 -15.88 -4.67
N ASP A 165 12.60 -16.05 -5.60
CA ASP A 165 12.91 -16.14 -7.04
C ASP A 165 13.49 -14.82 -7.56
N ALA A 166 13.06 -13.66 -7.04
CA ALA A 166 13.65 -12.34 -7.27
C ALA A 166 15.10 -12.21 -6.81
N ALA A 167 15.39 -12.64 -5.59
CA ALA A 167 16.74 -12.65 -5.06
C ALA A 167 17.65 -13.57 -5.91
N ASN A 168 17.16 -14.76 -6.28
CA ASN A 168 17.89 -15.69 -7.14
C ASN A 168 18.14 -15.13 -8.54
N ARG A 169 17.13 -14.54 -9.20
CA ARG A 169 17.27 -14.00 -10.58
C ARG A 169 18.17 -12.77 -10.66
N ASN A 170 18.25 -11.98 -9.59
CA ASN A 170 19.12 -10.80 -9.49
C ASN A 170 20.51 -11.08 -8.87
N ASN A 171 20.76 -12.30 -8.36
CA ASN A 171 21.98 -12.73 -7.65
C ASN A 171 22.19 -12.05 -6.29
N THR A 172 21.11 -11.68 -5.61
CA THR A 172 21.09 -11.19 -4.23
C THR A 172 21.42 -12.36 -3.28
N GLU A 173 22.34 -12.15 -2.32
CA GLU A 173 22.69 -13.18 -1.34
C GLU A 173 21.57 -13.34 -0.29
N ILE A 174 20.91 -14.50 -0.27
CA ILE A 174 19.81 -14.78 0.66
C ILE A 174 20.39 -15.27 2.00
N ILE A 175 20.20 -14.48 3.06
CA ILE A 175 20.61 -14.77 4.44
C ILE A 175 19.39 -15.25 5.22
N THR A 176 19.40 -16.52 5.64
CA THR A 176 18.28 -17.16 6.34
C THR A 176 18.72 -17.88 7.62
N ASP A 177 17.75 -18.45 8.35
CA ASP A 177 17.99 -19.23 9.58
C ASP A 177 18.83 -18.46 10.61
N LEU A 178 18.51 -17.18 10.78
CA LEU A 178 19.18 -16.25 11.70
C LEU A 178 19.04 -16.70 13.16
N ASP A 179 18.15 -17.62 13.49
CA ASP A 179 18.00 -18.26 14.80
C ASP A 179 19.17 -19.18 15.18
N LEU A 180 19.90 -19.72 14.19
CA LEU A 180 20.97 -20.69 14.39
C LEU A 180 22.28 -20.05 14.87
N GLU A 181 22.99 -20.72 15.79
CA GLU A 181 24.27 -20.23 16.33
C GLU A 181 25.32 -20.01 15.23
N GLU A 182 25.39 -20.89 14.23
CA GLU A 182 26.30 -20.76 13.09
C GLU A 182 26.07 -19.49 12.25
N ASN A 183 24.88 -18.90 12.30
CA ASN A 183 24.54 -17.66 11.57
C ASN A 183 24.65 -16.40 12.43
N THR A 184 25.24 -16.48 13.63
CA THR A 184 25.36 -15.34 14.55
C THR A 184 26.10 -14.15 13.94
N GLU A 185 27.06 -14.38 13.04
CA GLU A 185 27.81 -13.30 12.38
C GLU A 185 26.97 -12.40 11.47
N TYR A 186 25.82 -12.88 10.99
CA TYR A 186 24.91 -12.11 10.13
C TYR A 186 23.93 -11.24 10.92
N ARG A 187 23.84 -11.41 12.25
CA ARG A 187 22.85 -10.72 13.10
C ARG A 187 23.19 -9.25 13.35
N SER A 188 24.44 -8.85 13.15
CA SER A 188 24.92 -7.49 13.41
C SER A 188 25.81 -7.01 12.26
N PHE A 189 25.49 -5.88 11.66
CA PHE A 189 26.24 -5.30 10.53
C PHE A 189 26.08 -3.78 10.49
N THR A 190 26.65 -3.11 9.48
CA THR A 190 26.70 -1.65 9.40
C THR A 190 26.19 -1.10 8.07
N LEU A 191 25.59 0.10 8.11
CA LEU A 191 25.23 0.90 6.94
C LEU A 191 25.72 2.33 7.17
N GLY A 192 26.79 2.75 6.50
CA GLY A 192 27.43 4.03 6.79
C GLY A 192 27.82 4.15 8.28
N ASP A 193 27.24 5.13 8.98
CA ASP A 193 27.41 5.34 10.43
C ASP A 193 26.40 4.59 11.31
N MET A 194 25.44 3.85 10.71
CA MET A 194 24.52 2.99 11.45
C MET A 194 25.18 1.65 11.80
N SER A 195 25.00 1.20 13.05
CA SER A 195 25.04 -0.21 13.43
C SER A 195 23.62 -0.77 13.44
N ILE A 196 23.42 -1.88 12.75
CA ILE A 196 22.15 -2.60 12.60
C ILE A 196 22.27 -3.92 13.35
N ASP A 197 21.34 -4.19 14.27
CA ASP A 197 21.21 -5.47 14.95
C ASP A 197 19.82 -6.06 14.69
N LEU A 198 19.79 -7.31 14.22
CA LEU A 198 18.57 -8.08 14.01
C LEU A 198 18.20 -8.82 15.31
N MET A 199 16.95 -8.68 15.71
CA MET A 199 16.38 -9.12 16.99
C MET A 199 15.10 -9.94 16.75
N ASN A 200 14.53 -10.48 17.82
CA ASN A 200 13.42 -11.46 17.78
C ASN A 200 13.71 -12.73 16.94
N LEU A 201 14.98 -13.12 16.85
CA LEU A 201 15.41 -14.20 15.96
C LEU A 201 15.15 -15.62 16.49
N GLN A 202 14.51 -15.82 17.64
CA GLN A 202 14.39 -17.16 18.24
C GLN A 202 13.22 -17.94 17.65
N ARG A 203 13.49 -18.96 16.83
CA ARG A 203 12.45 -19.83 16.27
C ARG A 203 12.39 -21.18 16.97
N ARG A 204 11.19 -21.67 17.27
CA ARG A 204 10.98 -23.01 17.83
C ARG A 204 11.35 -24.08 16.81
N ARG A 205 12.17 -25.06 17.21
CA ARG A 205 12.54 -26.19 16.37
C ARG A 205 12.40 -27.53 17.07
N ASP A 206 12.09 -28.56 16.28
CA ASP A 206 12.11 -29.94 16.73
C ASP A 206 13.56 -30.48 16.84
N LYS A 207 13.71 -31.68 17.41
CA LYS A 207 15.01 -32.37 17.55
C LYS A 207 15.74 -32.67 16.22
N ASN A 208 15.05 -32.55 15.08
CA ASN A 208 15.59 -32.72 13.73
C ASN A 208 15.84 -31.36 13.05
N ARG A 209 15.79 -30.25 13.81
CA ARG A 209 15.95 -28.86 13.38
C ARG A 209 14.87 -28.38 12.39
N GLN A 210 13.74 -29.06 12.31
CA GLN A 210 12.56 -28.57 11.58
C GLN A 210 11.87 -27.48 12.40
N ILE A 211 11.35 -26.45 11.73
CA ILE A 211 10.59 -25.38 12.38
C ILE A 211 9.29 -25.96 12.94
N LEU A 212 8.93 -25.56 14.16
CA LEU A 212 7.67 -25.94 14.80
C LEU A 212 6.60 -24.89 14.48
N PRO A 213 5.38 -25.28 14.11
CA PRO A 213 4.39 -24.31 13.65
C PRO A 213 3.99 -23.26 14.69
N VAL A 214 3.64 -22.07 14.23
CA VAL A 214 3.14 -20.92 15.01
C VAL A 214 1.68 -20.61 14.63
N VAL A 215 0.99 -19.73 15.37
CA VAL A 215 -0.41 -19.37 15.07
C VAL A 215 -0.51 -18.45 13.85
N ASP A 216 0.51 -17.63 13.67
CA ASP A 216 0.61 -16.51 12.72
C ASP A 216 2.10 -16.22 12.44
N GLU A 217 2.45 -15.74 11.23
CA GLU A 217 3.86 -15.48 10.88
C GLU A 217 4.44 -14.22 11.56
N ASN A 218 3.60 -13.38 12.18
CA ASN A 218 3.99 -12.30 13.09
C ASN A 218 4.81 -12.80 14.30
N GLU A 219 4.59 -14.03 14.76
CA GLU A 219 5.43 -14.68 15.80
C GLU A 219 6.90 -14.87 15.33
N ASN A 220 7.13 -14.95 14.01
CA ASN A 220 8.45 -15.19 13.41
C ASN A 220 9.14 -13.92 12.89
N CYS A 221 8.60 -12.71 13.12
CA CYS A 221 9.12 -11.51 12.47
C CYS A 221 10.49 -11.05 12.99
N ILE A 222 11.33 -10.54 12.08
CA ILE A 222 12.63 -9.94 12.40
C ILE A 222 12.42 -8.49 12.87
N VAL A 223 12.91 -8.18 14.07
CA VAL A 223 12.95 -6.80 14.59
C VAL A 223 14.31 -6.17 14.26
N THR A 224 14.34 -4.94 13.78
CA THR A 224 15.58 -4.23 13.41
C THR A 224 15.88 -3.10 14.40
N LYS A 225 16.93 -3.26 15.22
CA LYS A 225 17.46 -2.20 16.09
C LYS A 225 18.55 -1.44 15.34
N ILE A 226 18.44 -0.12 15.29
CA ILE A 226 19.34 0.78 14.58
C ILE A 226 19.98 1.71 15.58
N THR A 227 21.31 1.79 15.59
CA THR A 227 22.04 2.75 16.43
C THR A 227 23.01 3.59 15.61
N ALA A 228 23.00 4.90 15.83
CA ALA A 228 23.96 5.86 15.28
C ALA A 228 24.11 7.04 16.25
N TYR A 229 25.30 7.64 16.34
CA TYR A 229 25.60 8.79 17.22
C TYR A 229 25.14 8.63 18.68
N GLY A 230 25.16 7.40 19.20
CA GLY A 230 24.71 7.07 20.57
C GLY A 230 23.19 7.16 20.79
N ARG A 231 22.40 7.08 19.71
CA ARG A 231 20.92 7.07 19.70
C ARG A 231 20.38 5.76 19.16
N THR A 232 19.19 5.37 19.62
CA THR A 232 18.54 4.10 19.22
C THR A 232 17.17 4.33 18.60
N ALA A 233 16.98 3.77 17.41
CA ALA A 233 15.67 3.51 16.83
C ALA A 233 15.39 2.00 16.83
N LEU A 234 14.12 1.63 17.00
CA LEU A 234 13.66 0.23 16.95
C LEU A 234 12.54 0.11 15.91
N LEU A 235 12.76 -0.67 14.85
CA LEU A 235 11.75 -1.05 13.88
C LEU A 235 11.20 -2.42 14.27
N THR A 236 9.95 -2.44 14.72
CA THR A 236 9.34 -3.55 15.46
C THR A 236 8.66 -4.60 14.57
N ALA A 237 8.57 -4.36 13.26
CA ALA A 237 7.72 -5.12 12.35
C ALA A 237 6.34 -5.32 13.01
N ASP A 238 5.84 -6.54 12.98
CA ASP A 238 4.50 -6.90 13.48
C ASP A 238 4.55 -7.84 14.69
N ILE A 239 5.66 -7.77 15.44
CA ILE A 239 5.99 -8.65 16.57
C ILE A 239 4.80 -9.00 17.46
N ASP A 240 4.48 -10.29 17.52
CA ASP A 240 3.33 -10.80 18.26
C ASP A 240 3.69 -11.20 19.71
N PRO A 241 2.87 -10.83 20.73
CA PRO A 241 3.12 -11.16 22.12
C PRO A 241 2.70 -12.58 22.52
N THR A 242 2.25 -13.45 21.61
CA THR A 242 1.68 -14.78 21.91
C THR A 242 2.65 -15.70 22.65
N GLU A 243 3.96 -15.64 22.35
CA GLU A 243 5.01 -16.36 23.09
C GLU A 243 5.76 -15.46 24.10
N GLY A 244 5.29 -14.22 24.31
CA GLY A 244 5.92 -13.21 25.17
C GLY A 244 7.06 -12.44 24.50
N ASP A 245 7.11 -12.43 23.16
CA ASP A 245 8.26 -11.98 22.36
C ASP A 245 8.58 -10.49 22.58
N THR A 246 7.55 -9.65 22.63
CA THR A 246 7.64 -8.23 23.01
C THR A 246 8.25 -8.05 24.40
N GLY A 247 7.83 -8.84 25.39
CA GLY A 247 8.39 -8.81 26.73
C GLY A 247 9.86 -9.26 26.77
N ARG A 248 10.22 -10.31 26.02
CA ARG A 248 11.62 -10.77 25.89
C ARG A 248 12.49 -9.70 25.23
N LEU A 249 12.02 -9.09 24.15
CA LEU A 249 12.70 -8.00 23.44
C LEU A 249 12.91 -6.77 24.34
N ALA A 250 11.90 -6.37 25.12
CA ALA A 250 12.03 -5.30 26.09
C ALA A 250 13.12 -5.60 27.14
N ASN A 251 13.12 -6.81 27.70
CA ASN A 251 14.10 -7.22 28.68
C ASN A 251 15.53 -7.28 28.11
N GLN A 252 15.69 -7.78 26.88
CA GLN A 252 16.97 -7.78 26.17
C GLN A 252 17.51 -6.35 26.00
N LEU A 253 16.67 -5.40 25.60
CA LEU A 253 17.06 -3.99 25.46
C LEU A 253 17.35 -3.33 26.81
N ILE A 254 16.63 -3.67 27.88
CA ILE A 254 16.90 -3.19 29.25
C ILE A 254 18.24 -3.70 29.79
N GLU A 255 18.60 -4.95 29.48
CA GLU A 255 19.90 -5.54 29.82
C GLU A 255 21.03 -4.85 29.05
N GLU A 256 20.89 -4.68 27.73
CA GLU A 256 21.90 -4.09 26.85
C GLU A 256 22.12 -2.59 27.13
N LEU A 257 21.03 -1.82 27.21
CA LEU A 257 21.07 -0.35 27.19
C LEU A 257 20.92 0.28 28.58
N GLY A 258 20.36 -0.45 29.54
CA GLY A 258 19.80 0.15 30.77
C GLY A 258 20.82 0.65 31.81
N ASP A 259 22.11 0.40 31.65
CA ASP A 259 23.16 1.00 32.50
C ASP A 259 23.82 2.25 31.86
N LEU A 260 23.45 2.57 30.62
CA LEU A 260 24.01 3.71 29.89
C LEU A 260 23.24 5.00 30.25
N PRO A 261 23.93 6.13 30.53
CA PRO A 261 23.27 7.37 30.99
C PRO A 261 22.22 7.94 30.02
N GLN A 262 22.40 7.77 28.71
CA GLN A 262 21.54 8.38 27.69
C GLN A 262 20.18 7.69 27.49
N TYR A 263 20.02 6.47 28.01
CA TYR A 263 18.77 5.70 27.98
C TYR A 263 18.10 5.61 29.36
N GLN A 264 18.62 6.29 30.38
CA GLN A 264 17.91 6.38 31.66
C GLN A 264 16.59 7.12 31.45
N PRO A 265 15.47 6.65 32.03
CA PRO A 265 14.21 7.38 31.97
C PRO A 265 14.41 8.76 32.61
N GLU A 266 14.14 9.80 31.82
CA GLU A 266 14.10 11.17 32.33
C GLU A 266 13.00 11.31 33.40
N ASN A 267 12.99 12.44 34.12
CA ASN A 267 12.03 12.74 35.18
C ASN A 267 10.63 13.07 34.61
N ARG A 268 10.03 12.08 33.95
CA ARG A 268 8.78 12.10 33.18
C ARG A 268 7.61 11.70 34.07
N ALA A 269 6.39 12.06 33.65
CA ALA A 269 5.19 11.53 34.28
C ALA A 269 5.15 10.00 34.13
N GLU A 270 4.83 9.31 35.22
CA GLU A 270 4.53 7.88 35.20
C GLU A 270 3.25 7.63 34.38
N PRO A 271 3.12 6.49 33.67
CA PRO A 271 1.89 6.14 32.98
C PRO A 271 0.76 5.88 33.99
N GLU A 272 -0.39 6.52 33.78
CA GLU A 272 -1.60 6.35 34.60
C GLU A 272 -2.67 5.64 33.76
N LEU A 273 -2.82 4.34 33.95
CA LEU A 273 -3.80 3.54 33.20
C LEU A 273 -5.19 3.56 33.84
N LYS A 274 -6.21 3.50 33.00
CA LYS A 274 -7.62 3.37 33.40
C LYS A 274 -7.97 1.93 33.75
N GLU A 275 -9.09 1.74 34.45
CA GLU A 275 -9.62 0.40 34.74
C GLU A 275 -10.17 -0.31 33.50
N GLU A 276 -10.69 0.45 32.52
CA GLU A 276 -11.20 -0.04 31.24
C GLU A 276 -10.99 1.02 30.13
N TYR A 277 -10.71 0.56 28.91
CA TYR A 277 -10.66 1.37 27.69
C TYR A 277 -11.78 1.00 26.71
N PRO A 278 -12.23 1.93 25.84
CA PRO A 278 -13.24 1.62 24.83
C PRO A 278 -12.75 0.53 23.86
N LYS A 279 -13.61 -0.46 23.57
CA LYS A 279 -13.37 -1.40 22.47
C LYS A 279 -13.56 -0.69 21.14
N GLU A 280 -12.47 -0.17 20.57
CA GLU A 280 -12.50 0.52 19.30
C GLU A 280 -12.55 -0.48 18.13
N ASN A 281 -13.66 -0.45 17.38
CA ASN A 281 -13.87 -1.30 16.22
C ASN A 281 -13.41 -0.57 14.95
N TYR A 282 -12.09 -0.47 14.76
CA TYR A 282 -11.45 0.22 13.63
C TYR A 282 -11.69 -0.42 12.25
N LYS A 283 -12.50 -1.50 12.18
CA LYS A 283 -12.89 -2.21 10.95
C LYS A 283 -13.49 -1.33 9.84
N ALA A 284 -13.92 -0.11 10.17
CA ALA A 284 -14.39 0.89 9.21
C ALA A 284 -13.27 1.64 8.45
N VAL A 285 -12.00 1.51 8.86
CA VAL A 285 -10.84 2.23 8.30
C VAL A 285 -9.74 1.28 7.84
N SER A 286 -9.47 0.19 8.56
CA SER A 286 -8.38 -0.76 8.26
C SER A 286 -8.81 -2.22 8.08
N ALA A 287 -10.12 -2.52 8.06
CA ALA A 287 -10.71 -3.87 7.99
C ALA A 287 -10.40 -4.83 9.18
N THR A 288 -9.34 -4.59 9.96
CA THR A 288 -8.91 -5.39 11.12
C THR A 288 -9.82 -5.19 12.34
N VAL A 289 -9.96 -6.25 13.15
CA VAL A 289 -10.60 -6.21 14.47
C VAL A 289 -9.49 -6.22 15.52
N PHE A 290 -9.39 -5.15 16.30
CA PHE A 290 -8.35 -4.95 17.30
C PHE A 290 -8.82 -5.49 18.65
N ASP A 291 -8.03 -6.36 19.28
CA ASP A 291 -8.34 -6.93 20.59
C ASP A 291 -7.43 -6.32 21.67
N LEU A 292 -8.01 -5.88 22.78
CA LEU A 292 -7.26 -5.13 23.80
C LEU A 292 -6.37 -6.06 24.64
N PRO A 293 -5.10 -5.67 24.93
CA PRO A 293 -4.18 -6.34 25.85
C PRO A 293 -4.75 -6.72 27.21
N GLU A 294 -5.72 -5.96 27.72
CA GLU A 294 -6.35 -6.20 29.02
C GLU A 294 -7.22 -7.48 29.04
N ASN A 295 -7.64 -7.98 27.88
CA ASN A 295 -8.35 -9.25 27.76
C ASN A 295 -7.39 -10.46 27.61
N ARG A 296 -6.07 -10.28 27.77
CA ARG A 296 -5.06 -11.31 27.50
C ARG A 296 -5.31 -12.60 28.26
N VAL A 297 -5.34 -13.68 27.50
CA VAL A 297 -4.80 -14.97 27.92
C VAL A 297 -3.65 -15.31 26.97
N VAL A 298 -2.47 -14.74 27.23
CA VAL A 298 -1.23 -15.20 26.60
C VAL A 298 -1.11 -16.70 26.93
N LYS A 299 -1.07 -17.54 25.89
CA LYS A 299 -1.00 -18.98 26.08
C LYS A 299 0.36 -19.30 26.68
N ASP A 300 0.35 -19.83 27.89
CA ASP A 300 1.57 -20.33 28.53
C ASP A 300 2.03 -21.58 27.78
N THR A 301 2.94 -21.40 26.81
CA THR A 301 3.49 -22.49 26.00
C THR A 301 4.53 -23.31 26.77
N GLY A 302 4.99 -22.81 27.93
CA GLY A 302 6.05 -23.41 28.73
C GLY A 302 7.43 -23.39 28.08
N VAL A 303 7.59 -22.71 26.94
CA VAL A 303 8.85 -22.62 26.17
C VAL A 303 9.75 -21.52 26.74
N PHE A 304 9.16 -20.38 27.10
CA PHE A 304 9.86 -19.18 27.56
C PHE A 304 9.41 -18.77 28.97
N GLU A 305 10.19 -17.88 29.62
CA GLU A 305 9.79 -17.33 30.91
C GLU A 305 8.54 -16.46 30.75
N LYS A 306 7.53 -16.70 31.61
CA LYS A 306 6.25 -16.02 31.53
C LYS A 306 6.34 -14.58 32.04
N ILE A 307 6.19 -13.62 31.14
CA ILE A 307 6.10 -12.20 31.43
C ILE A 307 4.61 -11.80 31.46
N ASP A 308 4.18 -11.09 32.52
CA ASP A 308 2.84 -10.49 32.53
C ASP A 308 2.87 -9.16 31.76
N GLU A 309 2.60 -9.27 30.46
CA GLU A 309 2.66 -8.12 29.55
C GLU A 309 1.44 -7.18 29.61
N THR A 310 0.44 -7.48 30.46
CA THR A 310 -0.73 -6.61 30.66
C THR A 310 -0.43 -5.39 31.53
N GLN A 311 0.62 -5.46 32.36
CA GLN A 311 0.90 -4.50 33.42
C GLN A 311 2.03 -3.53 33.07
N ILE A 312 2.07 -2.39 33.76
CA ILE A 312 3.21 -1.46 33.72
C ILE A 312 4.46 -2.18 34.23
N ASN A 313 5.60 -2.04 33.55
CA ASN A 313 6.87 -2.54 34.08
C ASN A 313 7.28 -1.73 35.32
N THR A 314 7.24 -2.37 36.49
CA THR A 314 7.63 -1.78 37.79
C THR A 314 9.12 -1.96 38.13
N GLY A 315 9.87 -2.65 37.26
CA GLY A 315 11.30 -2.90 37.40
C GLY A 315 12.16 -1.82 36.74
N LYS A 316 13.31 -2.25 36.21
CA LYS A 316 14.21 -1.38 35.44
C LYS A 316 13.55 -1.07 34.08
N ARG A 317 13.58 0.19 33.67
CA ARG A 317 13.05 0.71 32.40
C ARG A 317 14.12 1.53 31.71
N ILE A 318 13.98 1.72 30.40
CA ILE A 318 14.83 2.59 29.58
C ILE A 318 13.99 3.64 28.85
N SER A 319 14.62 4.58 28.15
CA SER A 319 13.97 5.51 27.22
C SER A 319 14.78 5.57 25.92
N ILE A 320 14.31 4.85 24.89
CA ILE A 320 14.90 4.86 23.54
C ILE A 320 14.46 6.10 22.75
N ASP A 321 15.17 6.48 21.69
CA ASP A 321 14.89 7.72 20.97
C ASP A 321 13.70 7.60 20.01
N LEU A 322 13.57 6.48 19.28
CA LEU A 322 12.51 6.24 18.29
C LEU A 322 12.01 4.79 18.30
N MET A 323 10.72 4.56 18.05
CA MET A 323 10.14 3.23 17.87
C MET A 323 9.11 3.23 16.72
N LYS A 324 9.13 2.24 15.81
CA LYS A 324 7.93 1.90 15.01
C LYS A 324 6.90 1.30 15.97
N MET A 325 5.65 1.72 15.93
CA MET A 325 4.58 0.99 16.63
C MET A 325 4.41 -0.38 15.97
N ALA A 326 4.38 -1.45 16.75
CA ALA A 326 4.25 -2.81 16.20
C ALA A 326 2.91 -2.96 15.48
N HIS A 327 2.85 -3.70 14.37
CA HIS A 327 1.58 -4.06 13.70
C HIS A 327 0.67 -2.86 13.46
N HIS A 328 1.26 -1.79 12.90
CA HIS A 328 0.61 -0.51 12.60
C HIS A 328 -0.16 0.14 13.78
N SER A 329 0.35 -0.03 15.00
CA SER A 329 -0.32 0.32 16.27
C SER A 329 -1.51 -0.58 16.62
N ASN A 330 -1.44 -1.87 16.29
CA ASN A 330 -2.40 -2.84 16.81
C ASN A 330 -2.22 -2.97 18.32
N ASP A 331 -3.28 -2.61 19.05
CA ASP A 331 -3.26 -2.55 20.52
C ASP A 331 -2.78 -3.88 21.13
N TRP A 332 -3.17 -5.03 20.54
CA TRP A 332 -2.71 -6.37 20.90
C TRP A 332 -1.18 -6.46 20.99
N ASN A 333 -0.47 -6.05 19.93
CA ASN A 333 0.98 -6.15 19.81
C ASN A 333 1.71 -5.15 20.71
N ASN A 334 1.14 -3.97 20.95
CA ASN A 334 1.79 -2.87 21.65
C ASN A 334 1.59 -2.95 23.17
N THR A 335 2.10 -4.02 23.77
CA THR A 335 1.82 -4.44 25.16
C THR A 335 2.14 -3.36 26.20
N THR A 336 1.36 -3.28 27.28
CA THR A 336 1.61 -2.33 28.36
C THR A 336 3.02 -2.46 28.92
N TYR A 337 3.49 -3.69 29.11
CA TYR A 337 4.85 -3.94 29.59
C TYR A 337 5.90 -3.49 28.57
N PHE A 338 5.72 -3.79 27.29
CA PHE A 338 6.62 -3.41 26.21
C PHE A 338 6.76 -1.89 26.08
N LEU A 339 5.64 -1.17 25.93
CA LEU A 339 5.62 0.29 25.80
C LEU A 339 6.24 0.98 27.01
N THR A 340 5.85 0.58 28.23
CA THR A 340 6.35 1.22 29.46
C THR A 340 7.78 0.83 29.80
N SER A 341 8.28 -0.31 29.32
CA SER A 341 9.69 -0.71 29.44
C SER A 341 10.63 0.13 28.57
N LEU A 342 10.21 0.45 27.34
CA LEU A 342 11.04 1.12 26.35
C LEU A 342 10.91 2.65 26.35
N ASN A 343 9.75 3.18 26.77
CA ASN A 343 9.44 4.62 26.92
C ASN A 343 10.06 5.50 25.83
N PRO A 344 9.73 5.26 24.54
CA PRO A 344 10.28 6.03 23.43
C PRO A 344 10.05 7.54 23.56
N LYS A 345 10.95 8.33 22.96
CA LYS A 345 10.79 9.80 22.86
C LYS A 345 9.87 10.20 21.69
N ALA A 346 9.88 9.40 20.63
CA ALA A 346 8.95 9.49 19.51
C ALA A 346 8.56 8.10 19.02
N VAL A 347 7.33 7.97 18.51
CA VAL A 347 6.83 6.77 17.84
C VAL A 347 6.36 7.10 16.43
N VAL A 348 6.53 6.16 15.50
CA VAL A 348 6.01 6.25 14.14
C VAL A 348 5.08 5.08 13.88
N ILE A 349 3.87 5.37 13.39
CA ILE A 349 2.87 4.41 12.99
C ILE A 349 2.95 4.27 11.47
N THR A 350 3.25 3.08 10.98
CA THR A 350 3.16 2.73 9.56
C THR A 350 1.71 2.47 9.17
N GLY A 351 0.89 3.51 9.25
CA GLY A 351 -0.57 3.45 9.15
C GLY A 351 -1.21 4.77 9.55
N TYR A 352 -2.45 4.71 10.04
CA TYR A 352 -3.25 5.88 10.43
C TYR A 352 -2.96 6.30 11.88
N GLU A 353 -2.89 7.60 12.15
CA GLU A 353 -2.73 8.13 13.54
C GLU A 353 -3.90 7.73 14.44
N THR A 354 -5.09 7.48 13.87
CA THR A 354 -6.26 6.97 14.60
C THR A 354 -6.08 5.56 15.16
N SER A 355 -5.12 4.78 14.66
CA SER A 355 -4.77 3.48 15.26
C SER A 355 -4.07 3.65 16.61
N PHE A 356 -3.49 4.81 16.92
CA PHE A 356 -2.89 5.06 18.23
C PHE A 356 -3.99 5.12 19.29
N THR A 357 -4.09 4.11 20.14
CA THR A 357 -5.25 3.97 21.04
C THR A 357 -5.13 4.87 22.26
N GLU A 358 -6.21 4.99 23.03
CA GLU A 358 -6.17 5.75 24.28
C GLU A 358 -5.28 5.07 25.33
N ARG A 359 -5.23 3.73 25.36
CA ARG A 359 -4.31 2.98 26.23
C ARG A 359 -2.85 3.20 25.83
N GLU A 360 -2.55 3.23 24.53
CA GLU A 360 -1.19 3.52 24.05
C GLU A 360 -0.73 4.95 24.40
N ARG A 361 -1.64 5.94 24.32
CA ARG A 361 -1.41 7.30 24.83
C ARG A 361 -1.10 7.32 26.33
N ASP A 362 -1.88 6.61 27.14
CA ASP A 362 -1.69 6.57 28.60
C ASP A 362 -0.45 5.75 29.00
N CYS A 363 0.00 4.79 28.19
CA CYS A 363 1.28 4.11 28.32
C CYS A 363 2.48 5.01 27.95
N LEU A 364 2.31 5.88 26.97
CA LEU A 364 3.35 6.74 26.40
C LEU A 364 3.03 8.25 26.47
N PRO A 365 2.69 8.82 27.64
CA PRO A 365 2.13 10.17 27.75
C PRO A 365 3.10 11.31 27.38
N ASN A 366 4.37 10.97 27.12
CA ASN A 366 5.43 11.91 26.74
C ASN A 366 6.02 11.63 25.34
N SER A 367 5.54 10.61 24.62
CA SER A 367 5.96 10.32 23.24
C SER A 367 5.37 11.33 22.26
N LYS A 368 6.17 11.75 21.27
CA LYS A 368 5.65 12.39 20.05
C LYS A 368 5.16 11.30 19.10
N VAL A 369 3.95 11.45 18.57
CA VAL A 369 3.35 10.49 17.64
C VAL A 369 3.44 11.03 16.22
N TYR A 370 3.76 10.16 15.27
CA TYR A 370 3.78 10.42 13.83
C TYR A 370 3.13 9.24 13.09
N ALA A 371 2.57 9.47 11.91
CA ALA A 371 1.88 8.44 11.13
C ALA A 371 2.16 8.56 9.62
N THR A 372 2.30 7.44 8.90
CA THR A 372 2.60 7.44 7.46
C THR A 372 1.35 7.65 6.59
N ALA A 373 0.15 7.29 7.04
CA ALA A 373 -1.10 7.59 6.32
C ALA A 373 -1.57 9.04 6.58
N THR A 374 -0.76 10.00 6.13
CA THR A 374 -0.91 11.45 6.37
C THR A 374 -0.70 12.26 5.08
N ASP A 375 -0.82 13.59 5.14
CA ASP A 375 -0.49 14.49 4.01
C ASP A 375 1.04 14.68 3.87
N SER A 376 1.74 13.60 3.56
CA SER A 376 3.20 13.57 3.34
C SER A 376 3.62 12.43 2.41
N ALA A 377 4.85 12.51 1.91
CA ALA A 377 5.52 11.45 1.13
C ALA A 377 6.35 10.50 2.01
N ALA A 378 6.85 11.00 3.14
CA ALA A 378 7.45 10.18 4.19
C ALA A 378 7.44 10.88 5.54
N VAL A 379 7.56 10.07 6.59
CA VAL A 379 8.06 10.51 7.90
C VAL A 379 9.56 10.25 7.93
N ILE A 380 10.38 11.29 7.98
CA ILE A 380 11.85 11.19 8.08
C ILE A 380 12.29 11.41 9.52
N SER A 381 13.08 10.47 10.04
CA SER A 381 13.75 10.50 11.34
C SER A 381 15.27 10.57 11.16
N GLU A 382 15.85 11.73 11.47
CA GLU A 382 17.27 12.04 11.25
C GLU A 382 18.06 11.93 12.57
N PHE A 383 19.20 11.25 12.55
CA PHE A 383 20.03 11.01 13.72
C PHE A 383 20.99 12.18 14.00
N HIS A 384 21.07 12.59 15.25
CA HIS A 384 22.07 13.55 15.75
C HIS A 384 22.58 13.15 17.13
N ASP A 385 23.76 13.65 17.52
CA ASP A 385 24.29 13.51 18.90
C ASP A 385 23.29 13.95 19.98
N SER A 386 22.37 14.87 19.67
CA SER A 386 21.35 15.38 20.61
C SER A 386 20.08 14.53 20.72
N GLY A 387 19.86 13.57 19.81
CA GLY A 387 18.62 12.80 19.69
C GLY A 387 18.20 12.59 18.24
N ILE A 388 17.14 11.82 18.03
CA ILE A 388 16.53 11.63 16.71
C ILE A 388 15.48 12.72 16.45
N LYS A 389 15.52 13.33 15.27
CA LYS A 389 14.62 14.43 14.88
C LYS A 389 13.67 13.97 13.77
N THR A 390 12.41 13.76 14.14
CA THR A 390 11.35 13.27 13.24
C THR A 390 10.51 14.40 12.64
N ARG A 391 10.21 14.33 11.34
CA ARG A 391 9.43 15.31 10.57
C ARG A 391 8.67 14.65 9.41
N TYR A 392 7.57 15.27 8.99
CA TYR A 392 6.94 15.00 7.70
C TYR A 392 7.73 15.66 6.57
N VAL A 393 7.81 15.02 5.40
CA VAL A 393 8.37 15.59 4.16
C VAL A 393 7.43 15.40 2.97
N LYS A 394 7.54 16.31 2.01
CA LYS A 394 6.89 16.24 0.69
C LYS A 394 7.95 16.19 -0.40
N LEU A 395 7.61 15.57 -1.53
CA LEU A 395 8.42 15.55 -2.74
C LEU A 395 8.02 16.68 -3.68
N SER A 396 8.79 16.89 -4.74
CA SER A 396 8.33 17.70 -5.87
C SER A 396 7.49 16.82 -6.79
N PRO A 397 6.26 17.22 -7.19
CA PRO A 397 5.48 16.44 -8.14
C PRO A 397 6.21 16.25 -9.47
N GLU A 398 6.17 15.05 -10.03
CA GLU A 398 6.92 14.74 -11.25
C GLU A 398 6.30 13.61 -12.09
N TRP A 399 6.72 13.56 -13.37
CA TRP A 399 6.48 12.43 -14.25
C TRP A 399 7.68 11.49 -14.20
N MET A 400 7.47 10.24 -13.79
CA MET A 400 8.50 9.20 -13.79
C MET A 400 8.11 8.04 -14.70
N LYS A 401 9.08 7.49 -15.42
CA LYS A 401 8.91 6.23 -16.15
C LYS A 401 9.40 5.08 -15.27
N ILE A 402 8.54 4.10 -15.03
CA ILE A 402 8.87 2.84 -14.36
C ILE A 402 8.51 1.75 -15.37
N ASP A 403 9.50 0.92 -15.69
CA ASP A 403 9.48 -0.10 -16.75
C ASP A 403 8.96 0.41 -18.09
N ASP A 404 7.77 -0.03 -18.53
CA ASP A 404 7.11 0.41 -19.76
C ASP A 404 6.02 1.47 -19.53
N GLY A 405 5.66 1.74 -18.26
CA GLY A 405 4.63 2.67 -17.83
C GLY A 405 5.16 4.09 -17.57
N TRP A 406 4.27 5.08 -17.71
CA TRP A 406 4.49 6.45 -17.24
C TRP A 406 3.56 6.73 -16.09
N TYR A 407 4.09 7.31 -15.02
CA TYR A 407 3.38 7.60 -13.78
C TYR A 407 3.53 9.09 -13.48
N TYR A 408 2.52 9.68 -12.83
CA TYR A 408 2.62 11.03 -12.29
C TYR A 408 2.49 10.95 -10.77
N PHE A 409 3.54 11.34 -10.06
CA PHE A 409 3.57 11.34 -8.61
C PHE A 409 3.30 12.75 -8.08
N ASP A 410 2.41 12.86 -7.09
CA ASP A 410 2.10 14.11 -6.40
C ASP A 410 3.16 14.49 -5.35
N GLU A 411 2.92 15.57 -4.60
CA GLU A 411 3.84 16.01 -3.54
C GLU A 411 3.89 15.05 -2.33
N ASN A 412 2.99 14.07 -2.27
CA ASN A 412 2.96 13.00 -1.29
C ASN A 412 3.51 11.66 -1.87
N GLY A 413 4.13 11.68 -3.05
CA GLY A 413 4.67 10.48 -3.69
C GLY A 413 3.61 9.48 -4.18
N ARG A 414 2.37 9.93 -4.41
CA ARG A 414 1.24 9.09 -4.80
C ARG A 414 0.94 9.23 -6.28
N THR A 415 0.63 8.12 -6.93
CA THR A 415 0.08 8.13 -8.30
C THR A 415 -1.45 8.21 -8.27
N PHE A 416 -2.04 8.63 -9.39
CA PHE A 416 -3.48 8.52 -9.63
C PHE A 416 -3.83 7.12 -10.14
N THR A 417 -5.06 6.66 -9.88
CA THR A 417 -5.60 5.36 -10.34
C THR A 417 -6.74 5.57 -11.34
N ASP A 418 -7.41 4.49 -11.75
CA ASP A 418 -8.46 4.51 -12.79
C ASP A 418 -9.83 5.08 -12.35
N GLU A 419 -9.92 5.68 -11.16
CA GLU A 419 -11.13 6.31 -10.65
C GLU A 419 -11.66 7.44 -11.55
N SER A 420 -10.76 8.21 -12.19
CA SER A 420 -11.15 9.40 -12.95
C SER A 420 -10.14 9.85 -14.02
N VAL A 421 -10.38 11.02 -14.62
CA VAL A 421 -9.42 11.71 -15.50
C VAL A 421 -8.90 12.94 -14.78
N HIS A 422 -7.58 13.06 -14.69
CA HIS A 422 -6.89 14.06 -13.89
C HIS A 422 -6.24 15.12 -14.79
N GLU A 423 -6.32 16.39 -14.40
CA GLU A 423 -5.68 17.49 -15.15
C GLU A 423 -4.28 17.79 -14.57
N ILE A 424 -3.25 17.62 -15.39
CA ILE A 424 -1.85 17.87 -15.04
C ILE A 424 -1.30 18.85 -16.07
N ASP A 425 -0.75 19.98 -15.62
CA ASP A 425 -0.27 21.09 -16.46
C ASP A 425 -1.24 21.54 -17.57
N GLY A 426 -2.55 21.52 -17.28
CA GLY A 426 -3.61 21.91 -18.22
C GLY A 426 -3.91 20.87 -19.31
N LYS A 427 -3.51 19.61 -19.11
CA LYS A 427 -3.84 18.48 -19.99
C LYS A 427 -4.52 17.36 -19.19
N PRO A 428 -5.55 16.71 -19.75
CA PRO A 428 -6.16 15.54 -19.13
C PRO A 428 -5.29 14.30 -19.31
N TYR A 429 -5.26 13.44 -18.29
CA TYR A 429 -4.67 12.10 -18.31
C TYR A 429 -5.63 11.12 -17.65
N CYS A 430 -5.73 9.92 -18.23
CA CYS A 430 -6.37 8.77 -17.60
C CYS A 430 -5.26 7.78 -17.22
N PHE A 431 -5.44 7.10 -16.10
CA PHE A 431 -4.52 6.12 -15.57
C PHE A 431 -5.23 4.77 -15.46
N ASP A 432 -4.46 3.68 -15.48
CA ASP A 432 -4.96 2.34 -15.17
C ASP A 432 -5.03 2.11 -13.65
N ALA A 433 -5.41 0.90 -13.24
CA ALA A 433 -5.57 0.57 -11.82
C ALA A 433 -4.25 0.69 -11.04
N LYS A 434 -3.13 0.17 -11.60
CA LYS A 434 -1.78 0.31 -11.04
C LYS A 434 -1.23 1.74 -11.13
N GLY A 435 -1.94 2.65 -11.79
CA GLY A 435 -1.64 4.07 -11.89
C GLY A 435 -0.66 4.46 -12.98
N ALA A 436 -0.43 3.59 -13.97
CA ALA A 436 0.29 3.97 -15.19
C ALA A 436 -0.66 4.72 -16.14
N VAL A 437 -0.13 5.60 -17.00
CA VAL A 437 -0.92 6.27 -18.04
C VAL A 437 -1.57 5.24 -18.95
N GLU A 438 -2.90 5.34 -19.04
CA GLU A 438 -3.76 4.40 -19.75
C GLU A 438 -3.36 4.27 -21.25
N LYS A 439 -3.16 3.03 -21.68
CA LYS A 439 -2.70 2.64 -23.03
C LYS A 439 -3.85 2.21 -23.94
N GLU A 440 -5.07 2.06 -23.41
CA GLU A 440 -6.26 1.65 -24.17
C GLU A 440 -7.44 2.66 -24.11
N ASN A 441 -8.32 2.62 -25.13
CA ASN A 441 -9.53 3.44 -25.13
C ASN A 441 -10.59 2.77 -24.23
N ARG A 442 -11.06 3.47 -23.20
CA ARG A 442 -11.94 2.89 -22.17
C ARG A 442 -13.08 3.79 -21.74
N TRP A 443 -14.08 3.18 -21.10
CA TRP A 443 -15.06 3.94 -20.31
C TRP A 443 -14.42 4.45 -19.03
N VAL A 444 -14.70 5.71 -18.69
CA VAL A 444 -14.28 6.36 -17.44
C VAL A 444 -15.41 7.24 -16.92
N LYS A 445 -15.55 7.35 -15.61
CA LYS A 445 -16.66 8.07 -14.96
C LYS A 445 -16.18 9.42 -14.44
N VAL A 446 -16.65 10.51 -15.04
CA VAL A 446 -16.24 11.88 -14.70
C VAL A 446 -17.44 12.64 -14.18
N ASN A 447 -17.36 13.15 -12.94
CA ASN A 447 -18.45 13.87 -12.26
C ASN A 447 -19.79 13.11 -12.30
N GLY A 448 -19.73 11.79 -12.05
CA GLY A 448 -20.89 10.89 -12.03
C GLY A 448 -21.40 10.43 -13.41
N LYS A 449 -20.88 10.97 -14.52
CA LYS A 449 -21.29 10.62 -15.89
C LYS A 449 -20.23 9.74 -16.57
N TRP A 450 -20.67 8.73 -17.31
CA TRP A 450 -19.79 7.93 -18.16
C TRP A 450 -19.36 8.71 -19.40
N LYS A 451 -18.07 8.63 -19.72
CA LYS A 451 -17.43 9.14 -20.93
C LYS A 451 -16.53 8.06 -21.52
N TYR A 452 -16.26 8.14 -22.82
CA TYR A 452 -15.30 7.25 -23.47
C TYR A 452 -13.98 7.99 -23.72
N TRP A 453 -12.93 7.57 -23.01
CA TRP A 453 -11.57 8.10 -23.10
C TRP A 453 -10.89 7.58 -24.37
N LEU A 454 -10.14 8.47 -25.03
CA LEU A 454 -9.26 8.14 -26.14
C LEU A 454 -7.81 8.38 -25.72
N VAL A 455 -6.93 7.42 -26.02
CA VAL A 455 -5.49 7.49 -25.76
C VAL A 455 -4.77 8.65 -26.46
N THR A 456 -5.46 9.37 -27.35
CA THR A 456 -5.01 10.65 -27.92
C THR A 456 -5.04 11.82 -26.91
N GLY A 457 -5.58 11.61 -25.70
CA GLY A 457 -5.68 12.64 -24.66
C GLY A 457 -7.00 13.42 -24.69
N GLU A 458 -8.09 12.83 -25.17
CA GLU A 458 -9.40 13.47 -25.26
C GLU A 458 -10.56 12.49 -25.05
N PHE A 459 -11.79 13.01 -25.01
CA PHE A 459 -13.01 12.19 -24.97
C PHE A 459 -13.67 12.11 -26.34
N GLN A 460 -14.21 10.93 -26.67
CA GLN A 460 -15.20 10.80 -27.74
C GLN A 460 -16.41 11.72 -27.42
N LYS A 461 -16.83 12.54 -28.38
CA LYS A 461 -17.87 13.56 -28.22
C LYS A 461 -18.63 13.76 -29.52
N ASP A 462 -19.88 14.22 -29.41
CA ASP A 462 -20.81 14.50 -30.51
C ASP A 462 -20.77 13.45 -31.64
N SER A 463 -20.91 12.18 -31.26
CA SER A 463 -20.72 11.07 -32.20
C SER A 463 -21.22 9.72 -31.69
N TRP A 464 -21.51 8.86 -32.65
CA TRP A 464 -21.72 7.43 -32.45
C TRP A 464 -20.43 6.72 -32.03
N LEU A 465 -20.56 5.83 -31.06
CA LEU A 465 -19.52 4.88 -30.65
C LEU A 465 -20.09 3.47 -30.72
N LYS A 466 -19.38 2.56 -31.40
CA LYS A 466 -19.78 1.16 -31.52
C LYS A 466 -18.70 0.25 -30.94
N LEU A 467 -19.05 -0.55 -29.93
CA LEU A 467 -18.16 -1.47 -29.20
C LEU A 467 -18.83 -2.84 -29.14
N ASN A 468 -18.16 -3.89 -29.63
CA ASN A 468 -18.65 -5.29 -29.56
C ASN A 468 -20.12 -5.45 -30.01
N ASP A 469 -20.43 -4.86 -31.17
CA ASP A 469 -21.77 -4.72 -31.76
C ASP A 469 -22.82 -3.89 -31.01
N VAL A 470 -22.54 -3.44 -29.78
CA VAL A 470 -23.36 -2.49 -29.03
C VAL A 470 -23.06 -1.05 -29.47
N SER A 471 -24.10 -0.23 -29.62
CA SER A 471 -23.98 1.17 -30.05
C SER A 471 -24.36 2.14 -28.94
N TYR A 472 -23.64 3.26 -28.87
CA TYR A 472 -23.78 4.34 -27.89
C TYR A 472 -23.71 5.68 -28.64
N TYR A 473 -24.22 6.76 -28.05
CA TYR A 473 -23.96 8.12 -28.53
C TYR A 473 -23.36 8.96 -27.40
N LEU A 474 -22.33 9.74 -27.72
CA LEU A 474 -21.68 10.67 -26.81
C LEU A 474 -22.12 12.09 -27.16
N ASP A 475 -22.58 12.85 -26.17
CA ASP A 475 -23.01 14.24 -26.37
C ASP A 475 -21.83 15.20 -26.66
N GLU A 476 -22.13 16.46 -26.93
CA GLU A 476 -21.14 17.53 -27.18
C GLU A 476 -20.10 17.68 -26.04
N GLN A 477 -20.43 17.26 -24.82
CA GLN A 477 -19.54 17.27 -23.65
C GLN A 477 -18.87 15.91 -23.40
N GLY A 478 -19.08 14.92 -24.29
CA GLY A 478 -18.54 13.57 -24.22
C GLY A 478 -19.23 12.65 -23.22
N ASN A 479 -20.40 13.01 -22.69
CA ASN A 479 -21.17 12.12 -21.81
C ASN A 479 -21.97 11.12 -22.64
N VAL A 480 -22.11 9.88 -22.16
CA VAL A 480 -23.06 8.93 -22.75
C VAL A 480 -24.49 9.46 -22.65
N VAL A 481 -25.23 9.37 -23.76
CA VAL A 481 -26.66 9.71 -23.80
C VAL A 481 -27.48 8.59 -23.15
N ILE A 482 -28.49 8.99 -22.38
CA ILE A 482 -29.50 8.10 -21.79
C ILE A 482 -30.88 8.70 -22.12
N GLY A 483 -31.86 7.85 -22.41
CA GLY A 483 -33.20 8.23 -22.83
C GLY A 483 -33.30 8.61 -24.30
N TRP A 484 -34.35 9.37 -24.64
CA TRP A 484 -34.61 9.83 -26.01
C TRP A 484 -33.68 10.96 -26.43
N LYS A 485 -33.06 10.83 -27.60
CA LYS A 485 -32.22 11.85 -28.24
C LYS A 485 -32.46 11.89 -29.74
N GLN A 486 -32.64 13.09 -30.28
CA GLN A 486 -32.59 13.32 -31.72
C GLN A 486 -31.13 13.42 -32.18
N ILE A 487 -30.78 12.67 -33.22
CA ILE A 487 -29.48 12.64 -33.87
C ILE A 487 -29.76 12.75 -35.37
N ASP A 488 -29.19 13.77 -36.02
CA ASP A 488 -29.62 14.24 -37.33
C ASP A 488 -31.16 14.39 -37.41
N ASP A 489 -31.81 13.74 -38.38
CA ASP A 489 -33.26 13.80 -38.60
C ASP A 489 -34.05 12.67 -37.91
N SER A 490 -33.41 11.82 -37.08
CA SER A 490 -34.05 10.66 -36.44
C SER A 490 -33.96 10.69 -34.91
N TRP A 491 -34.98 10.12 -34.24
CA TRP A 491 -34.97 9.92 -32.80
C TRP A 491 -34.50 8.51 -32.46
N TYR A 492 -33.66 8.41 -31.43
CA TYR A 492 -33.09 7.17 -30.91
C TYR A 492 -33.31 7.12 -29.40
N TYR A 493 -33.45 5.91 -28.85
CA TYR A 493 -33.54 5.70 -27.41
C TYR A 493 -32.31 4.95 -26.89
N PHE A 494 -31.76 5.45 -25.80
CA PHE A 494 -30.64 4.84 -25.09
C PHE A 494 -31.10 4.39 -23.70
N ASN A 495 -30.76 3.16 -23.33
CA ASN A 495 -31.12 2.55 -22.04
C ASN A 495 -30.35 3.21 -20.88
N GLU A 496 -30.66 2.82 -19.63
CA GLU A 496 -30.00 3.37 -18.43
C GLU A 496 -28.49 3.08 -18.36
N ASP A 497 -28.02 2.03 -19.05
CA ASP A 497 -26.60 1.69 -19.24
C ASP A 497 -25.96 2.40 -20.45
N GLY A 498 -26.71 3.27 -21.13
CA GLY A 498 -26.29 4.02 -22.32
C GLY A 498 -26.37 3.23 -23.63
N THR A 499 -26.80 1.97 -23.62
CA THR A 499 -26.90 1.16 -24.84
C THR A 499 -28.08 1.60 -25.72
N MET A 500 -27.88 1.73 -27.02
CA MET A 500 -28.97 2.06 -27.96
C MET A 500 -29.95 0.89 -28.09
N ALA A 501 -31.24 1.18 -27.92
CA ALA A 501 -32.30 0.22 -28.19
C ALA A 501 -32.48 0.00 -29.71
N THR A 502 -32.67 -1.25 -30.11
CA THR A 502 -32.97 -1.66 -31.50
C THR A 502 -34.13 -2.65 -31.51
N ASP A 503 -34.93 -2.64 -32.56
CA ASP A 503 -36.04 -3.58 -32.83
C ASP A 503 -36.94 -3.86 -31.61
N SER A 504 -37.41 -2.79 -30.97
CA SER A 504 -38.09 -2.88 -29.68
C SER A 504 -39.04 -1.71 -29.40
N TRP A 505 -39.89 -1.90 -28.39
CA TRP A 505 -40.88 -0.92 -27.93
C TRP A 505 -40.42 -0.20 -26.67
N ILE A 506 -40.37 1.13 -26.74
CA ILE A 506 -40.06 2.03 -25.64
C ILE A 506 -41.36 2.73 -25.22
N GLY A 507 -42.07 2.12 -24.27
CA GLY A 507 -43.44 2.55 -23.97
C GLY A 507 -44.36 2.27 -25.17
N GLU A 508 -44.91 3.31 -25.79
CA GLU A 508 -45.81 3.23 -26.94
C GLU A 508 -45.12 3.53 -28.29
N ASP A 509 -43.80 3.77 -28.26
CA ASP A 509 -42.98 4.14 -29.40
C ASP A 509 -42.09 2.96 -29.85
N TYR A 510 -42.01 2.68 -31.15
CA TYR A 510 -41.16 1.62 -31.69
C TYR A 510 -39.89 2.17 -32.35
N VAL A 511 -38.75 1.50 -32.10
CA VAL A 511 -37.47 1.72 -32.79
C VAL A 511 -37.12 0.49 -33.64
N ASP A 512 -36.68 0.70 -34.88
CA ASP A 512 -36.37 -0.40 -35.81
C ASP A 512 -34.99 -1.04 -35.54
N VAL A 513 -34.58 -1.98 -36.41
CA VAL A 513 -33.26 -2.65 -36.36
C VAL A 513 -32.05 -1.70 -36.47
N SER A 514 -32.25 -0.45 -36.89
CA SER A 514 -31.22 0.61 -36.89
C SER A 514 -31.29 1.53 -35.66
N GLY A 515 -32.23 1.27 -34.74
CA GLY A 515 -32.50 2.09 -33.55
C GLY A 515 -33.33 3.35 -33.81
N ALA A 516 -33.71 3.61 -35.07
CA ALA A 516 -34.46 4.80 -35.44
C ALA A 516 -35.95 4.63 -35.15
N TRP A 517 -36.52 5.60 -34.43
CA TRP A 517 -37.96 5.70 -34.11
C TRP A 517 -38.83 5.76 -35.37
N LYS A 518 -39.94 5.02 -35.35
CA LYS A 518 -40.94 4.95 -36.41
C LYS A 518 -42.30 5.47 -35.91
N PRO A 519 -42.59 6.78 -35.99
CA PRO A 519 -43.86 7.34 -35.56
C PRO A 519 -45.09 6.77 -36.29
N GLU A 520 -44.89 6.14 -37.45
CA GLU A 520 -45.91 5.45 -38.22
C GLU A 520 -46.26 4.04 -37.71
N ILE A 521 -45.45 3.45 -36.83
CA ILE A 521 -45.66 2.11 -36.26
C ILE A 521 -46.28 2.27 -34.87
N LEU A 522 -47.60 2.09 -34.78
CA LEU A 522 -48.37 2.22 -33.56
C LEU A 522 -48.52 0.88 -32.85
N LYS A 523 -48.43 0.89 -31.51
CA LYS A 523 -48.59 -0.30 -30.69
C LYS A 523 -50.05 -0.74 -30.72
N GLU A 524 -50.29 -1.98 -31.17
CA GLU A 524 -51.64 -2.54 -31.10
C GLU A 524 -52.01 -2.80 -29.63
N ASN A 525 -52.90 -1.96 -29.10
CA ASN A 525 -53.53 -2.19 -27.80
C ASN A 525 -54.27 -3.53 -27.85
N GLY A 526 -53.73 -4.53 -27.16
CA GLY A 526 -54.31 -5.86 -27.06
C GLY A 526 -55.71 -5.80 -26.44
N CYS A 527 -56.74 -5.78 -27.29
CA CYS A 527 -58.11 -5.98 -26.86
C CYS A 527 -58.29 -7.47 -26.52
N PRO A 528 -58.75 -7.83 -25.31
CA PRO A 528 -59.00 -9.23 -24.98
C PRO A 528 -60.15 -9.76 -25.85
N GLN A 529 -59.87 -10.76 -26.70
CA GLN A 529 -60.93 -11.50 -27.39
C GLN A 529 -61.50 -12.57 -26.45
N GLU A 530 -62.67 -12.29 -25.88
CA GLU A 530 -63.50 -13.31 -25.25
C GLU A 530 -64.19 -14.20 -26.30
N GLU A 531 -64.07 -15.52 -26.07
CA GLU A 531 -64.95 -16.63 -26.48
C GLU A 531 -65.39 -16.74 -27.97
N SER A 532 -65.20 -17.88 -28.66
CA SER A 532 -65.81 -19.15 -28.26
C SER A 532 -65.47 -20.33 -29.19
N GLY A 533 -65.23 -21.51 -28.61
CA GLY A 533 -65.65 -22.83 -29.14
C GLY A 533 -64.86 -23.51 -30.27
N GLY A 534 -64.28 -24.70 -29.98
CA GLY A 534 -63.96 -25.70 -31.02
C GLY A 534 -62.78 -26.63 -30.73
N ILE A 535 -63.05 -27.81 -30.16
CA ILE A 535 -62.04 -28.86 -29.84
C ILE A 535 -61.67 -29.68 -31.08
N ALA A 536 -60.37 -29.91 -31.36
CA ALA A 536 -59.74 -31.25 -31.46
C ALA A 536 -58.29 -31.26 -32.03
N ILE A 537 -57.35 -31.83 -31.25
CA ILE A 537 -56.31 -32.86 -31.58
C ILE A 537 -55.86 -32.92 -33.07
N VAL A 538 -54.57 -32.83 -33.46
CA VAL A 538 -53.35 -33.65 -33.17
C VAL A 538 -52.08 -32.78 -33.50
N THR A 539 -50.78 -33.07 -33.21
CA THR A 539 -50.02 -34.25 -32.70
C THR A 539 -48.74 -33.84 -31.91
N GLU A 540 -48.03 -34.86 -31.42
CA GLU A 540 -46.62 -35.00 -30.94
C GLU A 540 -45.57 -34.04 -31.57
N ALA A 541 -44.67 -33.38 -30.83
CA ALA A 541 -43.65 -33.82 -29.84
C ALA A 541 -42.28 -34.18 -30.46
N ILE A 542 -41.21 -33.59 -29.90
CA ILE A 542 -39.96 -34.26 -29.51
C ILE A 542 -39.33 -33.43 -28.40
N GLN A 543 -39.02 -34.10 -27.29
CA GLN A 543 -38.23 -33.58 -26.18
C GLN A 543 -36.86 -34.26 -26.27
N HIS A 544 -35.77 -33.54 -26.03
CA HIS A 544 -34.54 -34.17 -25.56
C HIS A 544 -33.96 -33.39 -24.40
N GLN A 545 -33.28 -34.13 -23.51
CA GLN A 545 -33.15 -33.79 -22.10
C GLN A 545 -31.71 -33.99 -21.63
N ILE A 546 -31.32 -33.20 -20.63
CA ILE A 546 -30.27 -33.47 -19.62
C ILE A 546 -28.80 -33.38 -20.08
N GLY A 547 -28.05 -32.57 -19.33
CA GLY A 547 -26.59 -32.54 -19.26
C GLY A 547 -26.18 -31.62 -18.09
N ASN A 548 -26.21 -32.13 -16.85
CA ASN A 548 -26.14 -31.32 -15.62
C ASN A 548 -24.73 -30.78 -15.28
N GLY A 549 -24.72 -29.70 -14.49
CA GLY A 549 -23.58 -29.23 -13.67
C GLY A 549 -23.43 -27.70 -13.76
N LEU A 550 -23.37 -26.90 -12.69
CA LEU A 550 -23.33 -27.19 -11.25
C LEU A 550 -24.16 -26.14 -10.45
N THR A 551 -24.33 -26.39 -9.15
CA THR A 551 -25.21 -25.67 -8.21
C THR A 551 -24.61 -24.41 -7.58
N GLU A 552 -25.50 -23.49 -7.19
CA GLU A 552 -25.53 -22.64 -5.97
C GLU A 552 -24.20 -22.44 -5.17
N SER A 553 -23.81 -21.25 -4.72
CA SER A 553 -24.64 -20.13 -4.21
C SER A 553 -23.85 -18.81 -4.17
N GLY A 554 -24.54 -17.66 -4.14
CA GLY A 554 -23.90 -16.33 -4.10
C GLY A 554 -24.90 -15.18 -4.03
N THR A 555 -25.39 -14.86 -2.82
CA THR A 555 -26.42 -13.85 -2.60
C THR A 555 -25.89 -12.42 -2.76
N ILE A 556 -26.28 -11.71 -3.82
CA ILE A 556 -26.00 -10.26 -3.95
C ILE A 556 -27.15 -9.45 -3.32
N LEU A 557 -26.84 -8.83 -2.18
CA LEU A 557 -27.72 -7.90 -1.47
C LEU A 557 -27.63 -6.49 -2.07
N MET A 558 -28.48 -6.18 -3.06
CA MET A 558 -28.70 -4.78 -3.46
C MET A 558 -29.49 -4.04 -2.37
N ARG A 559 -28.82 -3.11 -1.67
CA ARG A 559 -29.49 -2.13 -0.82
C ARG A 559 -30.33 -1.18 -1.67
N ARG A 560 -31.65 -1.25 -1.56
CA ARG A 560 -32.54 -0.14 -1.97
C ARG A 560 -32.39 1.00 -0.96
N ALA A 561 -31.90 2.15 -1.41
CA ALA A 561 -32.20 3.41 -0.75
C ALA A 561 -33.65 3.80 -1.09
N GLY A 562 -34.39 4.28 -0.08
CA GLY A 562 -35.73 4.84 -0.27
C GLY A 562 -35.80 6.20 0.39
N TRP A 563 -36.31 7.17 -0.38
CA TRP A 563 -36.88 8.48 0.02
C TRP A 563 -36.16 9.30 1.10
#